data_AF-A0A6V7V466-F1
#
_entry.id   AF-A0A6V7V466-F1
#
_cell.length_a   1.000
_cell.length_b   1.000
_cell.length_c   1.000
_cell.angle_alpha   90.00
_cell.angle_beta   90.00
_cell.angle_gamma   90.00
#
_symmetry.space_group_name_H-M   'P 1'
#
loop_
_entity.id
_entity.type
_entity.pdbx_description
1 polymer ?
#
loop_
_entity_poly.entity_id
_entity_poly.type
_entity_poly.pdbx_seq_one_letter_code
_entity_poly.pdbx_strand_id
1 'polypeptide(L)'
;MITKLQSRLENALSQRRFYDAHQIIRTLQTRMLQKQINVNDPNSETNVEELLELIYNCCLTFCKENEFSSAIDLAELYVDTCKSTARQLVEDKSDKLIELFTKLPGKLEGEEINSDDKDSETFDSDKSLPKDRRTPFLNKTLDWALKNTGGCPDLLNSVVLLQQRFAKVLENEGRNQQAERLNKAADWLVKEINRKMQSTSGTSHPSNKEEMTREQQINQTGQGVSDIDLD
;
A
#
# COMPACT_ATOMS: atom_id res chain seq x y z
N MET A 1 -25.22 11.17 13.14
CA MET A 1 -25.45 10.44 11.86
C MET A 1 -24.58 9.17 11.77
N ILE A 2 -23.26 9.26 12.01
CA ILE A 2 -22.34 8.10 12.06
C ILE A 2 -22.77 7.06 13.11
N THR A 3 -23.09 7.48 14.33
CA THR A 3 -23.59 6.61 15.42
C THR A 3 -24.85 5.82 15.02
N LYS A 4 -25.76 6.43 14.25
CA LYS A 4 -26.96 5.75 13.74
C LYS A 4 -26.60 4.68 12.70
N LEU A 5 -25.57 4.91 11.89
CA LEU A 5 -25.08 3.90 10.94
C LEU A 5 -24.34 2.76 11.65
N GLN A 6 -23.55 3.05 12.69
CA GLN A 6 -22.91 2.02 13.53
C GLN A 6 -23.95 1.11 14.20
N SER A 7 -24.97 1.68 14.84
CA SER A 7 -26.06 0.88 15.41
C SER A 7 -26.82 0.05 14.36
N ARG A 8 -26.99 0.57 13.14
CA ARG A 8 -27.58 -0.20 12.04
C ARG A 8 -26.67 -1.33 11.56
N LEU A 9 -25.36 -1.11 11.55
CA LEU A 9 -24.37 -2.13 11.20
C LEU A 9 -24.40 -3.27 12.22
N GLU A 10 -24.37 -2.96 13.52
CA GLU A 10 -24.49 -3.94 14.60
C GLU A 10 -25.77 -4.78 14.46
N ASN A 11 -26.90 -4.14 14.17
CA ASN A 11 -28.16 -4.83 13.95
C ASN A 11 -28.16 -5.68 12.66
N ALA A 12 -27.51 -5.21 11.59
CA ALA A 12 -27.38 -6.00 10.36
C ALA A 12 -26.52 -7.24 10.59
N LEU A 13 -25.39 -7.10 11.31
CA LEU A 13 -24.50 -8.20 11.67
C LEU A 13 -25.19 -9.21 12.58
N SER A 14 -25.90 -8.76 13.62
CA SER A 14 -26.60 -9.66 14.55
C SER A 14 -27.73 -10.46 13.88
N GLN A 15 -28.36 -9.87 12.86
CA GLN A 15 -29.38 -10.51 12.05
C GLN A 15 -28.84 -11.24 10.81
N ARG A 16 -27.50 -11.35 10.68
CA ARG A 16 -26.82 -12.00 9.54
C ARG A 16 -27.23 -11.43 8.17
N ARG A 17 -27.56 -10.14 8.11
CA ARG A 17 -27.84 -9.41 6.88
C ARG A 17 -26.53 -8.87 6.29
N PHE A 18 -25.69 -9.76 5.79
CA PHE A 18 -24.31 -9.43 5.40
C PHE A 18 -24.23 -8.49 4.21
N TYR A 19 -25.14 -8.59 3.23
CA TYR A 19 -25.25 -7.60 2.16
C TYR A 19 -25.54 -6.20 2.70
N ASP A 20 -26.50 -6.06 3.62
CA ASP A 20 -26.83 -4.76 4.23
C ASP A 20 -25.63 -4.23 5.04
N ALA A 21 -24.99 -5.09 5.84
CA ALA A 21 -23.82 -4.75 6.63
C ALA A 21 -22.68 -4.24 5.73
N HIS A 22 -22.41 -4.94 4.62
CA HIS A 22 -21.42 -4.55 3.62
C HIS A 22 -21.67 -3.15 3.06
N GLN A 23 -22.90 -2.87 2.62
CA GLN A 23 -23.26 -1.56 2.07
C GLN A 23 -23.19 -0.44 3.12
N ILE A 24 -23.54 -0.74 4.38
CA ILE A 24 -23.41 0.20 5.49
C ILE A 24 -21.93 0.55 5.75
N ILE A 25 -21.03 -0.44 5.74
CA ILE A 25 -19.58 -0.23 5.95
C ILE A 25 -19.00 0.67 4.86
N ARG A 26 -19.31 0.40 3.58
CA ARG A 26 -18.87 1.26 2.47
C ARG A 26 -19.37 2.71 2.63
N THR A 27 -20.62 2.86 3.05
CA THR A 27 -21.21 4.19 3.32
C THR A 27 -20.53 4.89 4.49
N LEU A 28 -20.21 4.17 5.56
CA LEU A 28 -19.47 4.69 6.72
C LEU A 28 -18.09 5.17 6.31
N GLN A 29 -17.34 4.36 5.57
CA GLN A 29 -16.01 4.69 5.05
C GLN A 29 -16.04 6.00 4.26
N THR A 30 -16.94 6.12 3.28
CA THR A 30 -17.05 7.31 2.44
C THR A 30 -17.35 8.56 3.28
N ARG A 31 -18.30 8.47 4.22
CA ARG A 31 -18.71 9.63 5.04
C ARG A 31 -17.66 10.04 6.06
N MET A 32 -16.97 9.08 6.67
CA MET A 32 -15.91 9.36 7.64
C MET A 32 -14.72 10.03 6.94
N LEU A 33 -14.30 9.53 5.78
CA LEU A 33 -13.24 10.16 5.00
C LEU A 33 -13.62 11.55 4.50
N GLN A 34 -14.85 11.76 4.01
CA GLN A 34 -15.33 13.10 3.64
C GLN A 34 -15.29 14.07 4.81
N LYS A 35 -15.71 13.63 6.00
CA LYS A 35 -15.67 14.50 7.20
C LYS A 35 -14.24 14.85 7.59
N GLN A 36 -13.32 13.91 7.47
CA GLN A 36 -11.91 14.11 7.79
C GLN A 36 -11.22 15.09 6.82
N ILE A 37 -11.48 14.99 5.52
CA ILE A 37 -10.91 15.90 4.51
C ILE A 37 -11.37 17.34 4.74
N ASN A 38 -12.58 17.53 5.27
CA ASN A 38 -13.19 18.85 5.43
C ASN A 38 -12.88 19.54 6.76
N VAL A 39 -12.17 18.90 7.69
CA VAL A 39 -11.95 19.45 9.04
C VAL A 39 -10.51 19.17 9.49
N ASN A 40 -9.79 20.21 9.96
CA ASN A 40 -8.58 20.06 10.77
C ASN A 40 -8.96 19.51 12.16
N ASP A 41 -9.50 18.30 12.20
CA ASP A 41 -9.99 17.64 13.41
C ASP A 41 -8.80 17.03 14.17
N PRO A 42 -8.54 17.44 15.43
CA PRO A 42 -7.47 16.85 16.23
C PRO A 42 -7.68 15.35 16.49
N ASN A 43 -8.91 14.82 16.34
CA ASN A 43 -9.23 13.40 16.48
C ASN A 43 -9.28 12.66 15.14
N SER A 44 -8.87 13.30 14.03
CA SER A 44 -8.89 12.70 12.70
C SER A 44 -8.13 11.37 12.65
N GLU A 45 -7.01 11.27 13.36
CA GLU A 45 -6.23 10.04 13.39
C GLU A 45 -6.96 8.89 14.08
N THR A 46 -7.51 9.15 15.26
CA THR A 46 -8.30 8.17 16.03
C THR A 46 -9.49 7.68 15.23
N ASN A 47 -10.23 8.60 14.58
CA ASN A 47 -11.39 8.25 13.75
C ASN A 47 -11.02 7.35 12.56
N VAL A 48 -9.84 7.53 11.96
CA VAL A 48 -9.35 6.64 10.89
C VAL A 48 -8.99 5.27 11.42
N GLU A 49 -8.28 5.20 12.54
CA GLU A 49 -7.90 3.90 13.12
C GLU A 49 -9.14 3.12 13.56
N GLU A 50 -10.15 3.79 14.14
CA GLU A 50 -11.46 3.18 14.42
C GLU A 50 -12.16 2.65 13.16
N LEU A 51 -12.11 3.40 12.06
CA LEU A 51 -12.68 2.97 10.78
C LEU A 51 -11.92 1.75 10.20
N LEU A 52 -10.59 1.77 10.24
CA LEU A 52 -9.77 0.66 9.78
C LEU A 52 -10.04 -0.60 10.62
N GLU A 53 -10.13 -0.45 11.93
CA GLU A 53 -10.47 -1.53 12.85
C GLU A 53 -11.87 -2.09 12.59
N LEU A 54 -12.85 -1.22 12.32
CA LEU A 54 -14.20 -1.64 11.96
C LEU A 54 -14.20 -2.46 10.65
N ILE A 55 -13.54 -1.97 9.60
CA ILE A 55 -13.46 -2.66 8.30
C ILE A 55 -12.76 -4.02 8.47
N TYR A 56 -11.65 -4.04 9.20
CA TYR A 56 -10.89 -5.25 9.50
C TYR A 56 -11.74 -6.31 10.20
N ASN A 57 -12.40 -5.95 11.30
CA ASN A 57 -13.23 -6.88 12.07
C ASN A 57 -14.46 -7.36 11.29
N CYS A 58 -15.05 -6.51 10.45
CA CYS A 58 -16.14 -6.92 9.56
C CYS A 58 -15.65 -7.90 8.49
N CYS A 59 -14.48 -7.68 7.91
CA CYS A 59 -13.87 -8.61 6.97
C CYS A 59 -13.66 -9.99 7.60
N LEU A 60 -13.08 -10.05 8.81
CA LEU A 60 -12.93 -11.30 9.55
C LEU A 60 -14.27 -11.98 9.87
N THR A 61 -15.29 -11.20 10.23
CA THR A 61 -16.64 -11.71 10.48
C THR A 61 -17.23 -12.32 9.21
N PHE A 62 -17.04 -11.68 8.06
CA PHE A 62 -17.54 -12.18 6.77
C PHE A 62 -16.78 -13.45 6.36
N CYS A 63 -15.46 -13.52 6.56
CA CYS A 63 -14.70 -14.76 6.37
C CYS A 63 -15.24 -15.90 7.24
N LYS A 64 -15.55 -15.63 8.51
CA LYS A 64 -16.09 -16.64 9.44
C LYS A 64 -17.46 -17.17 9.01
N GLU A 65 -18.27 -16.33 8.39
CA GLU A 65 -19.63 -16.66 7.93
C GLU A 65 -19.65 -17.06 6.44
N ASN A 66 -18.48 -17.31 5.83
CA ASN A 66 -18.29 -17.71 4.43
C ASN A 66 -18.79 -16.70 3.37
N GLU A 67 -18.94 -15.43 3.76
CA GLU A 67 -19.32 -14.31 2.89
C GLU A 67 -18.09 -13.75 2.12
N PHE A 68 -17.38 -14.64 1.43
CA PHE A 68 -16.04 -14.37 0.93
C PHE A 68 -15.96 -13.28 -0.13
N SER A 69 -16.94 -13.17 -1.02
CA SER A 69 -16.97 -12.09 -2.02
C SER A 69 -17.00 -10.71 -1.35
N SER A 70 -17.84 -10.57 -0.32
CA SER A 70 -17.94 -9.34 0.48
C SER A 70 -16.69 -9.13 1.33
N ALA A 71 -16.08 -10.21 1.86
CA ALA A 71 -14.84 -10.12 2.62
C ALA A 71 -13.66 -9.64 1.76
N ILE A 72 -13.51 -10.15 0.53
CA ILE A 72 -12.47 -9.69 -0.41
C ILE A 72 -12.65 -8.19 -0.71
N ASP A 73 -13.87 -7.75 -1.01
CA ASP A 73 -14.14 -6.32 -1.24
C ASP A 73 -13.84 -5.46 0.00
N LEU A 74 -14.15 -5.94 1.21
CA LEU A 74 -13.81 -5.24 2.44
C LEU A 74 -12.30 -5.20 2.71
N ALA A 75 -11.56 -6.26 2.38
CA ALA A 75 -10.10 -6.28 2.48
C ALA A 75 -9.48 -5.26 1.50
N GLU A 76 -10.03 -5.15 0.29
CA GLU A 76 -9.64 -4.09 -0.65
C GLU A 76 -9.99 -2.69 -0.14
N LEU A 77 -11.17 -2.52 0.46
CA LEU A 77 -11.62 -1.27 1.06
C LEU A 77 -10.71 -0.82 2.22
N TYR A 78 -10.18 -1.77 3.00
CA TYR A 78 -9.19 -1.50 4.04
C TYR A 78 -7.95 -0.84 3.45
N VAL A 79 -7.39 -1.41 2.37
CA VAL A 79 -6.22 -0.86 1.68
C VAL A 79 -6.52 0.50 1.06
N ASP A 80 -7.67 0.65 0.41
CA ASP A 80 -8.11 1.93 -0.18
C ASP A 80 -8.27 3.01 0.89
N THR A 81 -8.69 2.64 2.10
CA THR A 81 -8.79 3.55 3.25
C THR A 81 -7.42 3.95 3.76
N CYS A 82 -6.48 3.00 3.93
CA CYS A 82 -5.08 3.30 4.25
C CYS A 82 -4.43 4.25 3.23
N LYS A 83 -4.69 4.01 1.94
CA LYS A 83 -4.19 4.85 0.85
C LYS A 83 -4.77 6.26 0.89
N SER A 84 -6.08 6.38 1.09
CA SER A 84 -6.79 7.68 1.11
C SER A 84 -6.42 8.54 2.32
N THR A 85 -5.89 7.92 3.38
CA THR A 85 -5.50 8.59 4.64
C THR A 85 -3.98 8.64 4.83
N ALA A 86 -3.21 8.33 3.77
CA ALA A 86 -1.75 8.33 3.76
C ALA A 86 -1.09 7.51 4.89
N ARG A 87 -1.76 6.46 5.38
CA ARG A 87 -1.24 5.63 6.47
C ARG A 87 -0.03 4.83 6.00
N GLN A 88 1.09 4.95 6.73
CA GLN A 88 2.31 4.21 6.45
C GLN A 88 2.15 2.71 6.76
N LEU A 89 2.92 1.89 6.04
CA LEU A 89 3.05 0.47 6.34
C LEU A 89 3.92 0.32 7.60
N VAL A 90 3.31 -0.14 8.67
CA VAL A 90 3.96 -0.52 9.94
C VAL A 90 3.65 -1.99 10.24
N GLU A 91 4.36 -2.58 11.20
CA GLU A 91 4.27 -4.00 11.54
C GLU A 91 2.83 -4.46 11.83
N ASP A 92 2.11 -3.78 12.72
CA ASP A 92 0.70 -4.09 13.05
C ASP A 92 -0.21 -4.13 11.81
N LYS A 93 0.00 -3.21 10.86
CA LYS A 93 -0.78 -3.14 9.62
C LYS A 93 -0.38 -4.28 8.67
N SER A 94 0.91 -4.63 8.61
CA SER A 94 1.39 -5.81 7.88
C SER A 94 0.76 -7.09 8.44
N ASP A 95 0.68 -7.24 9.76
CA ASP A 95 0.08 -8.40 10.40
C ASP A 95 -1.39 -8.57 10.05
N LYS A 96 -2.17 -7.48 10.12
CA LYS A 96 -3.58 -7.48 9.70
C LYS A 96 -3.74 -7.88 8.23
N LEU A 97 -2.92 -7.34 7.33
CA LEU A 97 -2.98 -7.67 5.90
C LEU A 97 -2.68 -9.15 5.63
N ILE A 98 -1.71 -9.71 6.34
CA ILE A 98 -1.36 -11.14 6.26
C ILE A 98 -2.47 -12.01 6.84
N GLU A 99 -3.05 -11.63 7.97
CA GLU A 99 -4.19 -12.34 8.56
C GLU A 99 -5.38 -12.35 7.59
N LEU A 100 -5.77 -11.20 7.04
CA LEU A 100 -6.83 -11.12 6.05
C LEU A 100 -6.55 -12.03 4.85
N PHE A 101 -5.35 -11.97 4.26
CA PHE A 101 -4.99 -12.82 3.12
C PHE A 101 -5.06 -14.32 3.41
N THR A 102 -4.69 -14.70 4.62
CA THR A 102 -4.71 -16.10 5.09
C THR A 102 -6.15 -16.59 5.32
N LYS A 103 -7.05 -15.72 5.76
CA LYS A 103 -8.47 -16.06 6.01
C LYS A 103 -9.32 -16.06 4.74
N LEU A 104 -8.94 -15.26 3.75
CA LEU A 104 -9.62 -15.23 2.46
C LEU A 104 -9.30 -16.50 1.66
N PRO A 105 -10.29 -17.10 0.98
CA PRO A 105 -10.04 -18.28 0.18
C PRO A 105 -9.43 -17.89 -1.16
N GLY A 106 -8.43 -18.66 -1.60
CA GLY A 106 -7.84 -18.46 -2.93
C GLY A 106 -8.74 -18.91 -4.09
N LYS A 107 -9.85 -19.64 -3.83
CA LYS A 107 -10.89 -20.03 -4.79
C LYS A 107 -12.24 -20.03 -4.07
N LEU A 108 -13.32 -19.63 -4.75
CA LEU A 108 -14.68 -19.73 -4.20
C LEU A 108 -15.27 -21.10 -4.52
N GLU A 109 -16.03 -21.68 -3.61
CA GLU A 109 -16.79 -22.90 -3.85
C GLU A 109 -17.84 -22.65 -4.94
N GLY A 110 -17.98 -23.58 -5.89
CA GLY A 110 -18.94 -23.46 -7.00
C GLY A 110 -18.42 -22.82 -8.29
N GLU A 111 -17.15 -22.44 -8.36
CA GLU A 111 -16.45 -22.22 -9.64
C GLU A 111 -16.08 -23.58 -10.24
N GLU A 112 -17.09 -24.35 -10.65
CA GLU A 112 -16.88 -25.44 -11.58
C GLU A 112 -16.32 -24.85 -12.88
N ILE A 113 -15.16 -25.35 -13.29
CA ILE A 113 -14.52 -25.03 -14.55
C ILE A 113 -15.49 -25.57 -15.62
N ASN A 114 -16.39 -24.73 -16.12
CA ASN A 114 -17.11 -24.99 -17.36
C ASN A 114 -16.09 -24.95 -18.50
N SER A 115 -15.34 -26.03 -18.67
CA SER A 115 -14.56 -26.32 -19.87
C SER A 115 -15.46 -26.99 -20.92
N ASP A 116 -16.60 -26.36 -21.22
CA ASP A 116 -17.54 -26.82 -22.24
C ASP A 116 -17.41 -26.06 -23.57
N ASP A 117 -16.31 -25.33 -23.77
CA ASP A 117 -15.88 -24.90 -25.10
C ASP A 117 -15.06 -26.02 -25.76
N LYS A 118 -15.74 -27.13 -26.07
CA LYS A 118 -15.32 -28.01 -27.15
C LYS A 118 -15.72 -27.33 -28.46
N ASP A 119 -14.87 -26.43 -28.95
CA ASP A 119 -14.69 -26.11 -30.38
C ASP A 119 -13.72 -24.93 -30.52
N SER A 120 -12.45 -25.14 -30.20
CA SER A 120 -11.37 -24.28 -30.70
C SER A 120 -10.04 -25.03 -30.61
N GLU A 121 -9.67 -25.68 -31.71
CA GLU A 121 -8.30 -26.14 -31.91
C GLU A 121 -7.36 -24.94 -31.89
N THR A 122 -6.58 -24.79 -30.81
CA THR A 122 -5.23 -24.25 -30.93
C THR A 122 -4.37 -24.66 -29.75
N PHE A 123 -3.17 -25.07 -30.10
CA PHE A 123 -2.14 -25.67 -29.29
C PHE A 123 -1.56 -24.61 -28.33
N ASP A 124 -1.99 -24.59 -27.08
CA ASP A 124 -1.16 -24.09 -25.97
C ASP A 124 -1.56 -24.78 -24.68
N SER A 125 -0.66 -25.60 -24.16
CA SER A 125 -0.82 -26.37 -22.93
C SER A 125 -0.64 -25.51 -21.68
N ASP A 126 -1.23 -24.31 -21.65
CA ASP A 126 -1.33 -23.52 -20.42
C ASP A 126 -2.63 -23.91 -19.72
N LYS A 127 -2.57 -25.03 -18.99
CA LYS A 127 -3.64 -25.43 -18.07
C LYS A 127 -3.92 -24.22 -17.18
N SER A 128 -5.01 -23.51 -17.44
CA SER A 128 -5.39 -22.30 -16.72
C SER A 128 -5.57 -22.62 -15.25
N LEU A 129 -4.49 -22.46 -14.48
CA LEU A 129 -4.51 -22.55 -13.04
C LEU A 129 -5.63 -21.63 -12.55
N PRO A 130 -6.60 -22.14 -11.77
CA PRO A 130 -7.74 -21.32 -11.40
C PRO A 130 -7.26 -20.05 -10.71
N LYS A 131 -7.70 -18.92 -11.25
CA LYS A 131 -7.22 -17.58 -10.88
C LYS A 131 -7.45 -17.37 -9.39
N ASP A 132 -6.40 -16.97 -8.67
CA ASP A 132 -6.52 -16.68 -7.23
C ASP A 132 -7.41 -15.45 -7.05
N ARG A 133 -8.55 -15.61 -6.38
CA ARG A 133 -9.51 -14.52 -6.15
C ARG A 133 -8.97 -13.42 -5.24
N ARG A 134 -7.91 -13.68 -4.47
CA ARG A 134 -7.22 -12.69 -3.64
C ARG A 134 -6.22 -11.84 -4.42
N THR A 135 -5.94 -12.17 -5.69
CA THR A 135 -4.98 -11.42 -6.52
C THR A 135 -5.24 -9.90 -6.55
N PRO A 136 -6.50 -9.42 -6.71
CA PRO A 136 -6.78 -7.98 -6.66
C PRO A 136 -6.38 -7.34 -5.33
N PHE A 137 -6.73 -7.97 -4.20
CA PHE A 137 -6.34 -7.52 -2.87
C PHE A 137 -4.83 -7.52 -2.67
N LEU A 138 -4.13 -8.59 -3.06
CA LEU A 138 -2.66 -8.69 -2.98
C LEU A 138 -2.00 -7.57 -3.79
N ASN A 139 -2.39 -7.40 -5.06
CA ASN A 139 -1.81 -6.39 -5.94
C ASN A 139 -2.07 -4.98 -5.42
N LYS A 140 -3.28 -4.69 -4.95
CA LYS A 140 -3.64 -3.40 -4.36
C LYS A 140 -2.83 -3.11 -3.09
N THR A 141 -2.63 -4.12 -2.25
CA THR A 141 -1.80 -4.02 -1.03
C THR A 141 -0.36 -3.66 -1.37
N LEU A 142 0.25 -4.38 -2.31
CA LEU A 142 1.65 -4.15 -2.69
C LEU A 142 1.83 -2.80 -3.43
N ASP A 143 0.87 -2.42 -4.28
CA ASP A 143 0.87 -1.10 -4.94
C ASP A 143 0.82 0.04 -3.94
N TRP A 144 -0.08 -0.03 -2.96
CA TRP A 144 -0.16 0.95 -1.88
C TRP A 144 1.12 0.99 -1.05
N ALA A 145 1.61 -0.18 -0.62
CA ALA A 145 2.81 -0.29 0.21
C ALA A 145 4.03 0.33 -0.49
N LEU A 146 4.26 0.01 -1.76
CA LEU A 146 5.35 0.56 -2.56
C LEU A 146 5.23 2.08 -2.72
N LYS A 147 4.04 2.59 -3.08
CA LYS A 147 3.81 4.02 -3.28
C LYS A 147 4.03 4.83 -2.00
N ASN A 148 3.71 4.26 -0.84
CA ASN A 148 3.86 4.96 0.43
C ASN A 148 5.29 4.93 1.01
N THR A 149 6.24 4.28 0.34
CA THR A 149 7.64 4.30 0.78
C THR A 149 8.36 5.60 0.44
N GLY A 150 7.88 6.36 -0.56
CA GLY A 150 8.62 7.49 -1.13
C GLY A 150 10.03 7.11 -1.66
N GLY A 151 10.29 5.81 -1.86
CA GLY A 151 11.61 5.30 -2.19
C GLY A 151 12.61 5.24 -1.01
N CYS A 152 12.16 5.47 0.23
CA CYS A 152 12.96 5.35 1.45
C CYS A 152 13.41 3.89 1.66
N PRO A 153 14.73 3.61 1.80
CA PRO A 153 15.25 2.26 2.01
C PRO A 153 14.58 1.48 3.16
N ASP A 154 14.40 2.11 4.32
CA ASP A 154 13.84 1.45 5.50
C ASP A 154 12.38 1.04 5.29
N LEU A 155 11.59 1.90 4.63
CA LEU A 155 10.20 1.58 4.30
C LEU A 155 10.11 0.53 3.18
N LEU A 156 11.06 0.53 2.23
CA LEU A 156 11.13 -0.50 1.19
C LEU A 156 11.45 -1.88 1.79
N ASN A 157 12.27 -1.96 2.85
CA ASN A 157 12.50 -3.21 3.58
C ASN A 157 11.21 -3.77 4.19
N SER A 158 10.33 -2.92 4.73
CA SER A 158 9.01 -3.36 5.21
C SER A 158 8.15 -3.97 4.08
N VAL A 159 8.24 -3.44 2.86
CA VAL A 159 7.54 -4.00 1.69
C VAL A 159 8.11 -5.36 1.30
N VAL A 160 9.43 -5.52 1.32
CA VAL A 160 10.12 -6.80 1.06
C VAL A 160 9.62 -7.86 2.04
N LEU A 161 9.60 -7.55 3.34
CA LEU A 161 9.12 -8.46 4.38
C LEU A 161 7.65 -8.84 4.16
N LEU A 162 6.80 -7.87 3.83
CA LEU A 162 5.38 -8.12 3.52
C LEU A 162 5.23 -9.06 2.29
N GLN A 163 5.99 -8.84 1.21
CA GLN A 163 5.99 -9.71 0.03
C GLN A 163 6.41 -11.14 0.35
N GLN A 164 7.48 -11.32 1.14
CA GLN A 164 7.96 -12.63 1.55
C GLN A 164 6.94 -13.36 2.42
N ARG A 165 6.22 -12.64 3.30
CA ARG A 165 5.14 -13.23 4.12
C ARG A 165 3.97 -13.68 3.26
N PHE A 166 3.53 -12.90 2.27
CA PHE A 166 2.52 -13.35 1.30
C PHE A 166 2.99 -14.57 0.49
N ALA A 167 4.24 -14.56 0.03
CA ALA A 167 4.82 -15.69 -0.68
C ALA A 167 4.80 -16.97 0.20
N LYS A 168 5.09 -16.84 1.49
CA LYS A 168 5.06 -17.97 2.42
C LYS A 168 3.66 -18.55 2.59
N VAL A 169 2.63 -17.70 2.68
CA VAL A 169 1.24 -18.15 2.73
C VAL A 169 0.89 -18.93 1.46
N LEU A 170 1.24 -18.39 0.28
CA LEU A 170 0.99 -19.05 -1.00
C LEU A 170 1.74 -20.39 -1.15
N GLU A 171 2.99 -20.47 -0.70
CA GLU A 171 3.77 -21.71 -0.68
C GLU A 171 3.11 -22.78 0.19
N ASN A 172 2.67 -22.41 1.40
CA ASN A 172 1.97 -23.32 2.30
C ASN A 172 0.65 -23.86 1.72
N GLU A 173 0.03 -23.12 0.80
CA GLU A 173 -1.17 -23.53 0.06
C GLU A 173 -0.86 -24.26 -1.27
N GLY A 174 0.41 -24.54 -1.58
CA GLY A 174 0.83 -25.20 -2.81
C GLY A 174 0.81 -24.30 -4.06
N ARG A 175 0.65 -22.98 -3.91
CA ARG A 175 0.66 -21.98 -5.00
C ARG A 175 2.09 -21.53 -5.32
N ASN A 176 2.98 -22.49 -5.51
CA ASN A 176 4.43 -22.28 -5.62
C ASN A 176 4.83 -21.28 -6.72
N GLN A 177 4.16 -21.30 -7.87
CA GLN A 177 4.45 -20.35 -8.95
C GLN A 177 4.16 -18.89 -8.57
N GLN A 178 3.09 -18.63 -7.83
CA GLN A 178 2.77 -17.26 -7.37
C GLN A 178 3.73 -16.83 -6.25
N ALA A 179 4.04 -17.74 -5.33
CA ALA A 179 5.05 -17.52 -4.30
C ALA A 179 6.43 -17.18 -4.90
N GLU A 180 6.87 -17.93 -5.92
CA GLU A 180 8.14 -17.68 -6.61
C GLU A 180 8.17 -16.30 -7.29
N ARG A 181 7.07 -15.88 -7.92
CA ARG A 181 6.97 -14.54 -8.52
C ARG A 181 7.11 -13.44 -7.47
N LEU A 182 6.47 -13.58 -6.32
CA LEU A 182 6.60 -12.63 -5.21
C LEU A 182 8.02 -12.59 -4.65
N ASN A 183 8.66 -13.75 -4.46
CA ASN A 183 10.05 -13.80 -3.98
C ASN A 183 11.02 -13.16 -4.98
N LYS A 184 10.87 -13.39 -6.29
CA LYS A 184 11.67 -12.71 -7.31
C LYS A 184 11.49 -11.19 -7.29
N ALA A 185 10.27 -10.71 -7.06
CA ALA A 185 9.99 -9.28 -6.92
C ALA A 185 10.65 -8.70 -5.65
N ALA A 186 10.61 -9.44 -4.54
CA ALA A 186 11.27 -9.06 -3.29
C ALA A 186 12.80 -9.00 -3.46
N ASP A 187 13.41 -10.00 -4.10
CA ASP A 187 14.85 -10.02 -4.40
C ASP A 187 15.28 -8.84 -5.28
N TRP A 188 14.44 -8.46 -6.26
CA TRP A 188 14.67 -7.29 -7.08
C TRP A 188 14.66 -6.00 -6.24
N LEU A 189 13.69 -5.85 -5.33
CA LEU A 189 13.63 -4.70 -4.42
C LEU A 189 14.86 -4.61 -3.52
N VAL A 190 15.33 -5.74 -2.96
CA VAL A 190 16.55 -5.77 -2.14
C VAL A 190 17.77 -5.26 -2.93
N LYS A 191 17.92 -5.67 -4.19
CA LYS A 191 18.99 -5.16 -5.07
C LYS A 191 18.87 -3.66 -5.28
N GLU A 192 17.66 -3.16 -5.50
CA GLU A 192 17.40 -1.73 -5.70
C GLU A 192 17.68 -0.89 -4.44
N ILE A 193 17.33 -1.41 -3.25
CA ILE A 193 17.66 -0.79 -1.96
C ILE A 193 19.18 -0.67 -1.80
N ASN A 194 19.91 -1.77 -2.00
CA ASN A 194 21.37 -1.80 -1.89
C ASN A 194 22.03 -0.81 -2.86
N ARG A 195 21.54 -0.74 -4.11
CA ARG A 195 22.02 0.22 -5.12
C ARG A 195 21.84 1.66 -4.66
N LYS A 196 20.68 2.01 -4.08
CA LYS A 196 20.42 3.36 -3.57
C LYS A 196 21.31 3.71 -2.38
N MET A 197 21.52 2.79 -1.45
CA MET A 197 22.40 3.00 -0.29
C MET A 197 23.87 3.19 -0.69
N GLN A 198 24.34 2.49 -1.73
CA GLN A 198 25.69 2.68 -2.25
C GLN A 198 25.86 4.05 -2.93
N SER A 199 24.85 4.52 -3.67
CA SER A 199 24.87 5.83 -4.32
C SER A 199 24.90 7.01 -3.32
N THR A 200 24.22 6.89 -2.17
CA THR A 200 24.22 7.95 -1.14
C THR A 200 25.51 7.97 -0.30
N SER A 201 26.20 6.82 -0.19
CA SER A 201 27.47 6.68 0.52
C SER A 201 28.68 7.22 -0.25
N GLY A 202 28.55 7.44 -1.57
CA GLY A 202 29.60 7.98 -2.44
C GLY A 202 29.70 9.50 -2.48
N THR A 203 28.74 10.23 -1.90
CA THR A 203 28.74 11.70 -1.77
C THR A 203 29.44 12.15 -0.48
N SER A 204 30.70 11.76 -0.31
CA SER A 204 31.60 12.48 0.60
C SER A 204 32.07 13.77 -0.08
N HIS A 205 31.81 14.91 0.54
CA HIS A 205 32.32 16.23 0.17
C HIS A 205 33.80 16.18 -0.25
N PRO A 206 34.20 16.79 -1.38
CA PRO A 206 35.59 17.19 -1.56
C PRO A 206 35.86 18.34 -0.59
N SER A 207 36.52 18.03 0.53
CA SER A 207 37.12 19.05 1.38
C SER A 207 38.16 19.85 0.58
N ASN A 208 37.92 21.16 0.49
CA ASN A 208 38.88 22.25 0.40
C ASN A 208 40.28 21.89 -0.14
N LYS A 209 40.47 22.03 -1.45
CA LYS A 209 41.75 22.44 -2.03
C LYS A 209 41.50 23.17 -3.35
N GLU A 210 41.08 24.43 -3.27
CA GLU A 210 41.33 25.42 -4.32
C GLU A 210 40.99 26.83 -3.80
N GLU A 211 41.69 27.22 -2.73
CA GLU A 211 41.77 28.61 -2.29
C GLU A 211 43.25 29.02 -2.39
N MET A 212 43.73 29.21 -3.61
CA MET A 212 44.97 29.93 -3.94
C MET A 212 45.13 29.98 -5.45
N THR A 213 44.51 30.96 -6.10
CA THR A 213 45.03 31.70 -7.27
C THR A 213 43.88 32.47 -7.93
N ARG A 214 43.56 33.66 -7.43
CA ARG A 214 42.99 34.78 -8.22
C ARG A 214 42.85 36.06 -7.40
N GLU A 215 43.94 36.49 -6.77
CA GLU A 215 44.10 37.88 -6.36
C GLU A 215 45.49 38.36 -6.75
N GLN A 216 45.69 38.56 -8.06
CA GLN A 216 46.79 39.36 -8.60
C GLN A 216 46.48 39.66 -10.06
N GLN A 217 45.72 40.74 -10.26
CA GLN A 217 45.75 41.66 -11.41
C GLN A 217 44.43 42.40 -11.41
N ILE A 218 44.43 43.58 -10.80
CA ILE A 218 43.91 44.83 -11.36
C ILE A 218 44.36 45.90 -10.36
N ASN A 219 45.48 46.54 -10.69
CA ASN A 219 45.75 47.88 -10.21
C ASN A 219 46.64 48.57 -11.24
N GLN A 220 46.28 49.84 -11.50
CA GLN A 220 47.02 50.88 -12.22
C GLN A 220 46.79 51.02 -13.73
N THR A 221 45.80 51.86 -14.05
CA THR A 221 45.93 53.19 -14.71
C THR A 221 44.61 53.91 -14.41
N GLY A 222 44.47 55.12 -13.84
CA GLY A 222 45.36 56.25 -13.61
C GLY A 222 44.59 57.53 -14.02
N GLN A 223 44.58 58.56 -13.14
CA GLN A 223 44.08 59.95 -13.31
C GLN A 223 42.56 60.14 -13.19
N GLY A 224 42.01 60.81 -12.15
CA GLY A 224 42.11 62.25 -11.81
C GLY A 224 40.82 62.93 -12.32
N VAL A 225 40.02 63.75 -11.62
CA VAL A 225 40.26 64.88 -10.72
C VAL A 225 38.89 65.30 -10.11
N SER A 226 38.93 65.67 -8.81
CA SER A 226 38.14 66.61 -7.99
C SER A 226 36.61 66.86 -8.06
N ASP A 227 36.12 67.28 -6.88
CA ASP A 227 34.94 68.12 -6.53
C ASP A 227 33.61 67.37 -6.30
N ILE A 228 33.15 67.17 -5.05
CA ILE A 228 32.56 68.12 -4.07
C ILE A 228 31.35 68.87 -4.67
N ASP A 229 30.14 68.48 -4.27
CA ASP A 229 29.28 69.31 -3.42
C ASP A 229 28.09 68.49 -2.87
N LEU A 230 27.78 68.76 -1.61
CA LEU A 230 26.59 68.33 -0.88
C LEU A 230 25.58 69.48 -0.90
N ASP A 231 24.37 69.21 -1.37
CA ASP A 231 23.11 69.79 -0.87
C ASP A 231 21.95 68.85 -1.25
#